data_AF-A0A2P2LBB8-F1
#
_entry.id   AF-A0A2P2LBB8-F1
#
_cell.length_a   1.000
_cell.length_b   1.000
_cell.length_c   1.000
_cell.angle_alpha   90.00
_cell.angle_beta   90.00
_cell.angle_gamma   90.00
#
_symmetry.space_group_name_H-M   'P 1'
#
loop_
_entity.id
_entity.type
_entity.pdbx_description
1 polymer ?
#
loop_
_entity_poly.entity_id
_entity_poly.type
_entity_poly.pdbx_seq_one_letter_code
_entity_poly.pdbx_strand_id
1 'polypeptide(L)'
;MRLLESYGRVDELVYFASLKEQYEIVIHHYIQQGEAKKALEVLQKPTVPIDLQYKFAPDLIALDAYETVESWMSTKNLNPRKLIPAMMRYSSEPHAKNETHEVIKYLEFSVHRLHNEDPGIHNLLLSLYAKQEDDGALLRFLQYKFGKGQENGPDFFYDPKYALRLCLKEKRMRACIHIYSMMSMHEEAVALALQVDSELAMAEADKVEDDQDLRKKLWLMVAKHVVEQEKGTKRENIRRALAFLKETDGLLKIEDILPFFPDFALIDDFKEAICSSLEDYNKQIEQLKQEMNDATHGADNIRNDINALAQRYAVIDRDEECGVCKRKILIVDGNYRISRGYSSAGPMAPFYVFPCGHAFHARCLIAHVTRCTSENQAEYILDLQKQLTLLGDGPRKDLNGGMAEEPITSMTPADKLRSQLDDAIASECPFCGELMIQEISLPFILPEEAQLVSSWEIKPQNLGNQRSLSLPL
;
A
#
# COMPACT_ATOMS: atom_id res chain seq x y z
N MET A 1 -8.08 48.62 -53.89
CA MET A 1 -8.32 48.91 -52.46
C MET A 1 -7.91 50.33 -52.11
N ARG A 2 -6.63 50.73 -52.18
CA ARG A 2 -6.19 52.12 -51.86
C ARG A 2 -7.00 53.24 -52.54
N LEU A 3 -7.43 53.04 -53.80
CA LEU A 3 -8.31 53.98 -54.50
C LEU A 3 -9.70 54.07 -53.85
N LEU A 4 -10.37 52.94 -53.64
CA LEU A 4 -11.70 52.88 -52.99
C LEU A 4 -11.68 53.44 -51.55
N GLU A 5 -10.58 53.19 -50.83
CA GLU A 5 -10.33 53.72 -49.48
C GLU A 5 -10.19 55.25 -49.49
N SER A 6 -9.50 55.82 -50.49
CA SER A 6 -9.34 57.27 -50.66
C SER A 6 -10.62 58.00 -51.08
N TYR A 7 -11.61 57.29 -51.66
CA TYR A 7 -12.91 57.85 -52.06
C TYR A 7 -14.02 57.62 -51.01
N GLY A 8 -13.71 57.03 -49.85
CA GLY A 8 -14.68 56.82 -48.77
C GLY A 8 -15.80 55.83 -49.08
N ARG A 9 -15.65 55.01 -50.14
CA ARG A 9 -16.66 54.00 -50.52
C ARG A 9 -16.42 52.69 -49.79
N VAL A 10 -16.76 52.69 -48.50
CA VAL A 10 -16.41 51.60 -47.58
C VAL A 10 -17.20 50.32 -47.87
N ASP A 11 -18.47 50.42 -48.25
CA ASP A 11 -19.32 49.24 -48.55
C ASP A 11 -18.84 48.49 -49.80
N GLU A 12 -18.47 49.22 -50.86
CA GLU A 12 -17.90 48.65 -52.09
C GLU A 12 -16.52 48.02 -51.83
N LEU A 13 -15.75 48.59 -50.89
CA LEU A 13 -14.45 48.07 -50.47
C LEU A 13 -14.60 46.75 -49.69
N VAL A 14 -15.58 46.64 -48.81
CA VAL A 14 -15.89 45.41 -48.06
C VAL A 14 -16.37 44.30 -49.00
N TYR A 15 -17.25 44.63 -49.95
CA TYR A 15 -17.70 43.69 -50.98
C TYR A 15 -16.53 43.19 -51.85
N PHE A 16 -15.67 44.11 -52.29
CA PHE A 16 -14.47 43.77 -53.06
C PHE A 16 -13.44 42.96 -52.26
N ALA A 17 -13.27 43.27 -50.96
CA ALA A 17 -12.37 42.53 -50.07
C ALA A 17 -12.87 41.11 -49.78
N SER A 18 -14.19 40.92 -49.63
CA SER A 18 -14.83 39.61 -49.51
C SER A 18 -14.60 38.75 -50.76
N LEU A 19 -14.73 39.33 -51.96
CA LEU A 19 -14.47 38.65 -53.23
C LEU A 19 -12.99 38.29 -53.44
N LYS A 20 -12.07 39.06 -52.84
CA LYS A 20 -10.62 38.82 -52.90
C LYS A 20 -10.10 37.97 -51.75
N GLU A 21 -10.98 37.42 -50.91
CA GLU A 21 -10.63 36.62 -49.73
C GLU A 21 -9.73 37.37 -48.71
N GLN A 22 -9.76 38.70 -48.73
CA GLN A 22 -9.04 39.55 -47.77
C GLN A 22 -9.91 39.77 -46.53
N TYR A 23 -10.12 38.69 -45.77
CA TYR A 23 -11.03 38.68 -44.62
C TYR A 23 -10.60 39.63 -43.49
N GLU A 24 -9.31 39.91 -43.35
CA GLU A 24 -8.78 40.83 -42.33
C GLU A 24 -9.39 42.25 -42.43
N ILE A 25 -9.52 42.77 -43.65
CA ILE A 25 -10.06 44.10 -43.91
C ILE A 25 -11.57 44.12 -43.64
N VAL A 26 -12.26 43.04 -44.02
CA VAL A 26 -13.70 42.87 -43.80
C VAL A 26 -14.01 42.82 -42.30
N ILE A 27 -13.25 42.04 -41.53
CA ILE A 27 -13.42 41.90 -40.08
C ILE A 27 -13.12 43.22 -39.37
N HIS A 28 -12.00 43.87 -39.71
CA HIS A 28 -11.65 45.15 -39.12
C HIS A 28 -12.73 46.22 -39.37
N HIS A 29 -13.34 46.22 -40.57
CA HIS A 29 -14.46 47.11 -40.87
C HIS A 29 -15.70 46.83 -40.01
N TYR A 30 -16.11 45.56 -39.90
CA TYR A 30 -17.27 45.20 -39.07
C TYR A 30 -17.04 45.49 -37.58
N ILE A 31 -15.82 45.31 -37.08
CA ILE A 31 -15.44 45.70 -35.71
C ILE A 31 -15.54 47.22 -35.52
N GLN A 32 -15.07 48.03 -36.47
CA GLN A 32 -15.20 49.49 -36.42
C GLN A 32 -16.65 49.97 -36.44
N GLN A 33 -17.54 49.25 -37.13
CA GLN A 33 -18.98 49.54 -37.13
C GLN A 33 -19.71 49.02 -35.88
N GLY A 34 -19.03 48.28 -35.00
CA GLY A 34 -19.63 47.67 -33.81
C GLY A 34 -20.49 46.44 -34.11
N GLU A 35 -20.40 45.86 -35.31
CA GLU A 35 -21.20 44.72 -35.75
C GLU A 35 -20.48 43.39 -35.47
N ALA A 36 -20.36 43.01 -34.20
CA ALA A 36 -19.65 41.79 -33.77
C ALA A 36 -20.20 40.52 -34.46
N LYS A 37 -21.53 40.39 -34.58
CA LYS A 37 -22.19 39.20 -35.17
C LYS A 37 -21.75 38.93 -36.60
N LYS A 38 -21.74 39.96 -37.46
CA LYS A 38 -21.31 39.82 -38.86
C LYS A 38 -19.82 39.51 -38.97
N ALA A 39 -19.00 40.09 -38.09
CA ALA A 39 -17.59 39.75 -38.01
C ALA A 39 -17.37 38.27 -37.63
N LEU A 40 -18.14 37.76 -36.66
CA LEU A 40 -18.09 36.36 -36.23
C LEU A 40 -18.59 35.39 -37.31
N GLU A 41 -19.65 35.73 -38.04
CA GLU A 41 -20.15 34.95 -39.19
C GLU A 41 -19.08 34.81 -40.29
N VAL A 42 -18.30 35.86 -40.54
CA VAL A 42 -17.17 35.78 -41.48
C VAL A 42 -16.07 34.88 -40.93
N LEU A 43 -15.74 34.98 -39.64
CA LEU A 43 -14.71 34.16 -38.98
C LEU A 43 -15.06 32.67 -38.85
N GLN A 44 -16.35 32.31 -38.88
CA GLN A 44 -16.82 30.92 -38.85
C GLN A 44 -16.70 30.20 -40.21
N LYS A 45 -16.43 30.93 -41.30
CA LYS A 45 -16.27 30.31 -42.62
C LYS A 45 -15.01 29.44 -42.68
N PRO A 46 -15.08 28.22 -43.25
CA PRO A 46 -13.94 27.29 -43.28
C PRO A 46 -12.76 27.79 -44.12
N THR A 47 -12.98 28.79 -44.98
CA THR A 47 -11.93 29.43 -45.80
C THR A 47 -11.05 30.41 -45.01
N VAL A 48 -11.46 30.79 -43.79
CA VAL A 48 -10.77 31.81 -42.99
C VAL A 48 -9.74 31.15 -42.08
N PRO A 49 -8.48 31.63 -42.07
CA PRO A 49 -7.45 31.08 -41.19
C PRO A 49 -7.77 31.37 -39.72
N ILE A 50 -7.59 30.35 -38.86
CA ILE A 50 -7.86 30.41 -37.42
C ILE A 50 -7.01 31.50 -36.72
N ASP A 51 -5.86 31.86 -37.29
CA ASP A 51 -5.00 32.93 -36.75
C ASP A 51 -5.69 34.30 -36.70
N LEU A 52 -6.63 34.58 -37.61
CA LEU A 52 -7.43 35.79 -37.56
C LEU A 52 -8.39 35.81 -36.36
N GLN A 53 -8.89 34.64 -35.93
CA GLN A 53 -9.70 34.55 -34.71
C GLN A 53 -8.87 34.96 -33.48
N TYR A 54 -7.60 34.52 -33.38
CA TYR A 54 -6.74 34.93 -32.26
C TYR A 54 -6.37 36.42 -32.33
N LYS A 55 -6.14 36.96 -33.52
CA LYS A 55 -5.77 38.37 -33.72
C LYS A 55 -6.88 39.33 -33.29
N PHE A 56 -8.12 39.04 -33.70
CA PHE A 56 -9.28 39.90 -33.44
C PHE A 56 -10.03 39.54 -32.14
N ALA A 57 -9.66 38.45 -31.47
CA ALA A 57 -10.28 38.04 -30.20
C ALA A 57 -10.36 39.15 -29.13
N PRO A 58 -9.30 39.96 -28.87
CA PRO A 58 -9.37 41.03 -27.88
C PRO A 58 -10.39 42.12 -28.22
N ASP A 59 -10.55 42.43 -29.51
CA ASP A 59 -11.46 43.50 -29.95
C ASP A 59 -12.91 43.00 -30.03
N LEU A 60 -13.11 41.73 -30.41
CA LEU A 60 -14.42 41.09 -30.47
C LEU A 60 -15.01 40.87 -29.07
N ILE A 61 -14.21 40.38 -28.11
CA ILE A 61 -14.69 40.15 -26.75
C ILE A 61 -15.03 41.47 -26.03
N ALA A 62 -14.28 42.54 -26.30
CA ALA A 62 -14.57 43.87 -25.75
C ALA A 62 -15.83 44.49 -26.36
N LEU A 63 -16.20 44.10 -27.58
CA LEU A 63 -17.38 44.61 -28.28
C LEU A 63 -18.66 43.84 -27.90
N ASP A 64 -18.61 42.51 -27.92
CA ASP A 64 -19.71 41.63 -27.53
C ASP A 64 -19.17 40.29 -26.98
N ALA A 65 -19.10 40.18 -25.65
CA ALA A 65 -18.55 39.00 -25.00
C ALA A 65 -19.42 37.75 -25.17
N TYR A 66 -20.75 37.89 -25.18
CA TYR A 66 -21.68 36.76 -25.24
C TYR A 66 -21.58 36.04 -26.58
N GLU A 67 -21.75 36.78 -27.68
CA GLU A 67 -21.71 36.21 -29.03
C GLU A 67 -20.30 35.67 -29.37
N THR A 68 -19.25 36.37 -28.91
CA THR A 68 -17.87 35.95 -29.12
C THR A 68 -17.57 34.62 -28.41
N VAL A 69 -18.02 34.47 -27.16
CA VAL A 69 -17.82 33.24 -26.39
C VAL A 69 -18.62 32.07 -26.96
N GLU A 70 -19.88 32.26 -27.35
CA GLU A 70 -20.69 31.21 -28.00
C GLU A 70 -20.05 30.75 -29.33
N SER A 71 -19.47 31.68 -30.08
CA SER A 71 -18.69 31.37 -31.29
C SER A 71 -17.45 30.53 -30.97
N TRP A 72 -16.73 30.84 -29.89
CA TRP A 72 -15.58 30.04 -29.44
C TRP A 72 -16.00 28.64 -28.97
N MET A 73 -17.14 28.48 -28.29
CA MET A 73 -17.67 27.18 -27.87
C MET A 73 -18.10 26.31 -29.06
N SER A 74 -18.59 26.94 -30.13
CA SER A 74 -19.02 26.25 -31.35
C SER A 74 -17.84 25.80 -32.23
N THR A 75 -16.67 26.42 -32.08
CA THR A 75 -15.49 26.18 -32.92
C THR A 75 -14.60 25.09 -32.34
N LYS A 76 -14.52 23.93 -33.02
CA LYS A 76 -13.84 22.72 -32.50
C LYS A 76 -12.30 22.76 -32.47
N ASN A 77 -11.66 23.64 -33.25
CA ASN A 77 -10.20 23.64 -33.44
C ASN A 77 -9.48 24.82 -32.77
N LEU A 78 -10.12 25.48 -31.81
CA LEU A 78 -9.55 26.64 -31.13
C LEU A 78 -8.65 26.20 -29.98
N ASN A 79 -7.46 26.80 -29.88
CA ASN A 79 -6.55 26.59 -28.74
C ASN A 79 -6.84 27.65 -27.67
N PRO A 80 -7.42 27.29 -26.51
CA PRO A 80 -7.82 28.28 -25.50
C PRO A 80 -6.62 29.02 -24.91
N ARG A 81 -5.41 28.45 -24.94
CA ARG A 81 -4.18 29.10 -24.45
C ARG A 81 -3.85 30.38 -25.23
N LYS A 82 -4.10 30.39 -26.55
CA LYS A 82 -3.85 31.57 -27.40
C LYS A 82 -4.87 32.69 -27.15
N LEU A 83 -6.00 32.39 -26.53
CA LEU A 83 -7.06 33.35 -26.19
C LEU A 83 -6.89 33.96 -24.79
N ILE A 84 -5.98 33.43 -23.95
CA ILE A 84 -5.69 33.95 -22.60
C ILE A 84 -5.43 35.46 -22.62
N PRO A 85 -4.61 36.03 -23.54
CA PRO A 85 -4.37 37.48 -23.54
C PRO A 85 -5.63 38.31 -23.78
N ALA A 86 -6.54 37.84 -24.65
CA ALA A 86 -7.81 38.50 -24.92
C ALA A 86 -8.73 38.47 -23.70
N MET A 87 -8.87 37.29 -23.08
CA MET A 87 -9.66 37.10 -21.86
C MET A 87 -9.11 37.90 -20.67
N MET A 88 -7.80 37.94 -20.51
CA MET A 88 -7.15 38.71 -19.45
C MET A 88 -7.40 40.21 -19.60
N ARG A 89 -7.22 40.76 -20.83
CA ARG A 89 -7.47 42.18 -21.10
C ARG A 89 -8.91 42.55 -20.77
N TYR A 90 -9.88 41.74 -21.22
CA TYR A 90 -11.28 41.91 -20.88
C TYR A 90 -11.51 41.86 -19.36
N SER A 91 -10.96 40.87 -18.66
CA SER A 91 -11.13 40.75 -17.20
C SER A 91 -10.44 41.85 -16.35
N SER A 92 -9.54 42.63 -16.95
CA SER A 92 -8.83 43.73 -16.30
C SER A 92 -9.58 45.04 -16.35
N GLU A 93 -10.48 45.21 -17.33
CA GLU A 93 -11.28 46.43 -17.46
C GLU A 93 -12.53 46.35 -16.54
N PRO A 94 -12.97 47.47 -15.96
CA PRO A 94 -14.15 47.52 -15.09
C PRO A 94 -15.42 47.34 -15.92
N HIS A 95 -15.97 46.13 -15.86
CA HIS A 95 -17.18 45.73 -16.56
C HIS A 95 -18.40 45.72 -15.63
N ALA A 96 -19.60 45.78 -16.19
CA ALA A 96 -20.82 45.63 -15.40
C ALA A 96 -20.84 44.25 -14.70
N LYS A 97 -21.49 44.12 -13.54
CA LYS A 97 -21.46 42.93 -12.67
C LYS A 97 -21.76 41.57 -13.36
N ASN A 98 -22.33 41.58 -14.56
CA ASN A 98 -22.73 40.37 -15.30
C ASN A 98 -21.79 39.99 -16.45
N GLU A 99 -20.86 40.85 -16.84
CA GLU A 99 -20.07 40.71 -18.08
C GLU A 99 -18.86 39.78 -17.94
N THR A 100 -18.32 39.61 -16.73
CA THR A 100 -17.18 38.71 -16.46
C THR A 100 -17.56 37.22 -16.51
N HIS A 101 -18.85 36.90 -16.39
CA HIS A 101 -19.35 35.53 -16.35
C HIS A 101 -19.18 34.79 -17.68
N GLU A 102 -19.22 35.48 -18.82
CA GLU A 102 -19.10 34.81 -20.13
C GLU A 102 -17.70 34.21 -20.34
N VAL A 103 -16.65 34.92 -19.89
CA VAL A 103 -15.28 34.37 -19.90
C VAL A 103 -15.16 33.15 -18.98
N ILE A 104 -15.77 33.21 -17.79
CA ILE A 104 -15.80 32.08 -16.85
C ILE A 104 -16.52 30.89 -17.48
N LYS A 105 -17.67 31.11 -18.14
CA LYS A 105 -18.44 30.07 -18.83
C LYS A 105 -17.63 29.40 -19.94
N TYR A 106 -16.84 30.15 -20.71
CA TYR A 106 -15.92 29.59 -21.70
C TYR A 106 -14.79 28.75 -21.07
N LEU A 107 -14.22 29.23 -19.97
CA LEU A 107 -13.18 28.51 -19.25
C LEU A 107 -13.73 27.24 -18.59
N GLU A 108 -14.92 27.28 -17.99
CA GLU A 108 -15.65 26.10 -17.48
C GLU A 108 -15.93 25.09 -18.60
N PHE A 109 -16.36 25.56 -19.78
CA PHE A 109 -16.51 24.69 -20.95
C PHE A 109 -15.18 24.06 -21.36
N SER A 110 -14.10 24.83 -21.38
CA SER A 110 -12.76 24.34 -21.72
C SER A 110 -12.23 23.32 -20.72
N VAL A 111 -12.53 23.51 -19.44
CA VAL A 111 -12.08 22.65 -18.35
C VAL A 111 -12.94 21.39 -18.23
N HIS A 112 -14.27 21.49 -18.27
CA HIS A 112 -15.18 20.37 -18.05
C HIS A 112 -15.55 19.58 -19.30
N ARG A 113 -15.67 20.23 -20.47
CA ARG A 113 -16.07 19.55 -21.72
C ARG A 113 -14.90 19.23 -22.63
N LEU A 114 -13.93 20.14 -22.75
CA LEU A 114 -12.73 19.90 -23.55
C LEU A 114 -11.63 19.17 -22.75
N HIS A 115 -11.80 18.99 -21.43
CA HIS A 115 -10.83 18.35 -20.54
C HIS A 115 -9.42 18.93 -20.70
N ASN A 116 -9.31 20.25 -20.84
CA ASN A 116 -8.03 20.87 -21.07
C ASN A 116 -7.16 20.82 -19.81
N GLU A 117 -5.91 20.40 -19.97
CA GLU A 117 -4.92 20.19 -18.89
C GLU A 117 -3.93 21.36 -18.77
N ASP A 118 -4.06 22.42 -19.60
CA ASP A 118 -3.11 23.54 -19.59
C ASP A 118 -3.20 24.36 -18.29
N PRO A 119 -2.11 24.48 -17.52
CA PRO A 119 -2.11 25.20 -16.24
C PRO A 119 -2.50 26.66 -16.35
N GLY A 120 -2.24 27.31 -17.49
CA GLY A 120 -2.57 28.72 -17.69
C GLY A 120 -4.08 28.96 -17.69
N ILE A 121 -4.86 28.03 -18.23
CA ILE A 121 -6.32 28.10 -18.28
C ILE A 121 -6.90 27.91 -16.87
N HIS A 122 -6.42 26.89 -16.15
CA HIS A 122 -6.85 26.63 -14.78
C HIS A 122 -6.46 27.77 -13.83
N ASN A 123 -5.25 28.33 -13.97
CA ASN A 123 -4.81 29.50 -13.20
C ASN A 123 -5.63 30.76 -13.52
N LEU A 124 -5.99 30.98 -14.79
CA LEU A 124 -6.84 32.10 -15.18
C LEU A 124 -8.25 31.94 -14.60
N LEU A 125 -8.86 30.76 -14.73
CA LEU A 125 -10.18 30.46 -14.17
C LEU A 125 -10.21 30.66 -12.66
N LEU A 126 -9.21 30.12 -11.96
CA LEU A 126 -9.02 30.34 -10.53
C LEU A 126 -8.92 31.84 -10.20
N SER A 127 -8.20 32.61 -11.02
CA SER A 127 -8.05 34.04 -10.78
C SER A 127 -9.34 34.85 -10.94
N LEU A 128 -10.24 34.40 -11.80
CA LEU A 128 -11.55 35.00 -11.98
C LEU A 128 -12.48 34.60 -10.82
N TYR A 129 -12.46 33.34 -10.39
CA TYR A 129 -13.23 32.90 -9.23
C TYR A 129 -12.79 33.59 -7.94
N ALA A 130 -11.48 33.80 -7.73
CA ALA A 130 -10.99 34.48 -6.54
C ALA A 130 -11.47 35.93 -6.41
N LYS A 131 -11.74 36.59 -7.55
CA LYS A 131 -12.29 37.95 -7.62
C LYS A 131 -13.81 38.00 -7.40
N GLN A 132 -14.53 36.89 -7.58
CA GLN A 132 -15.98 36.84 -7.34
C GLN A 132 -16.29 36.86 -5.84
N GLU A 133 -17.42 37.43 -5.46
CA GLU A 133 -17.85 37.51 -4.05
C GLU A 133 -18.21 36.13 -3.46
N ASP A 134 -18.70 35.20 -4.29
CA ASP A 134 -19.13 33.85 -3.88
C ASP A 134 -17.96 32.85 -3.84
N ASP A 135 -17.65 32.35 -2.64
CA ASP A 135 -16.64 31.31 -2.43
C ASP A 135 -17.10 29.93 -2.95
N GLY A 136 -18.40 29.71 -3.16
CA GLY A 136 -18.95 28.41 -3.49
C GLY A 136 -18.44 27.85 -4.82
N ALA A 137 -18.35 28.68 -5.86
CA ALA A 137 -17.81 28.27 -7.16
C ALA A 137 -16.32 27.93 -7.09
N LEU A 138 -15.54 28.76 -6.38
CA LEU A 138 -14.12 28.56 -6.15
C LEU A 138 -13.85 27.25 -5.39
N LEU A 139 -14.62 26.98 -4.33
CA LEU A 139 -14.49 25.76 -3.53
C LEU A 139 -14.84 24.51 -4.33
N ARG A 140 -15.92 24.55 -5.12
CA ARG A 140 -16.27 23.43 -6.01
C ARG A 140 -15.18 23.17 -7.04
N PHE A 141 -14.58 24.23 -7.60
CA PHE A 141 -13.46 24.10 -8.53
C PHE A 141 -12.22 23.48 -7.87
N LEU A 142 -11.87 23.93 -6.65
CA LEU A 142 -10.71 23.39 -5.90
C LEU A 142 -10.92 21.95 -5.44
N GLN A 143 -12.15 21.56 -5.10
CA GLN A 143 -12.50 20.20 -4.68
C GLN A 143 -12.63 19.23 -5.87
N TYR A 144 -12.82 19.74 -7.08
CA TYR A 144 -12.98 18.91 -8.26
C TYR A 144 -11.63 18.31 -8.67
N LYS A 145 -11.52 16.99 -8.60
CA LYS A 145 -10.37 16.24 -9.11
C LYS A 145 -10.51 16.06 -10.62
N PHE A 146 -9.68 16.77 -11.38
CA PHE A 146 -9.69 16.72 -12.84
C PHE A 146 -9.01 15.44 -13.39
N GLY A 147 -8.17 14.78 -12.58
CA GLY A 147 -7.43 13.57 -12.92
C GLY A 147 -8.20 12.24 -12.85
N LYS A 148 -9.47 12.18 -13.25
CA LYS A 148 -10.22 10.91 -13.30
C LYS A 148 -9.70 10.00 -14.42
N GLY A 149 -8.65 9.23 -14.18
CA GLY A 149 -8.27 8.12 -15.07
C GLY A 149 -6.81 7.66 -15.10
N GLN A 150 -5.89 8.31 -14.38
CA GLN A 150 -4.50 7.84 -14.29
C GLN A 150 -4.11 7.71 -12.83
N GLU A 151 -3.71 6.50 -12.41
CA GLU A 151 -3.23 6.21 -11.04
C GLU A 151 -2.06 7.10 -10.59
N ASN A 152 -1.38 7.77 -11.54
CA ASN A 152 -0.25 8.68 -11.33
C ASN A 152 -0.42 10.07 -12.01
N GLY A 153 -1.64 10.44 -12.42
CA GLY A 153 -1.90 11.75 -13.02
C GLY A 153 -1.96 12.87 -11.96
N PRO A 154 -1.65 14.14 -12.30
CA PRO A 154 -1.84 15.24 -11.36
C PRO A 154 -3.34 15.40 -11.05
N ASP A 155 -3.69 15.39 -9.77
CA ASP A 155 -5.08 15.58 -9.27
C ASP A 155 -5.65 16.94 -9.70
N PHE A 156 -4.78 17.93 -9.94
CA PHE A 156 -5.08 19.30 -10.30
C PHE A 156 -4.06 19.87 -11.30
N PHE A 157 -4.51 20.76 -12.18
CA PHE A 157 -3.68 21.36 -13.22
C PHE A 157 -3.29 22.83 -12.97
N TYR A 158 -3.76 23.45 -11.88
CA TYR A 158 -3.34 24.81 -11.48
C TYR A 158 -2.07 24.77 -10.60
N ASP A 159 -1.38 25.92 -10.48
CA ASP A 159 -0.23 26.08 -9.57
C ASP A 159 -0.73 26.42 -8.14
N PRO A 160 -0.55 25.53 -7.15
CA PRO A 160 -1.01 25.76 -5.78
C PRO A 160 -0.38 27.00 -5.11
N LYS A 161 0.88 27.33 -5.44
CA LYS A 161 1.57 28.49 -4.85
C LYS A 161 1.01 29.80 -5.39
N TYR A 162 0.70 29.83 -6.67
CA TYR A 162 0.00 30.95 -7.29
C TYR A 162 -1.41 31.10 -6.72
N ALA A 163 -2.13 29.99 -6.61
CA ALA A 163 -3.48 29.93 -6.04
C ALA A 163 -3.54 30.50 -4.63
N LEU A 164 -2.65 30.04 -3.76
CA LEU A 164 -2.58 30.47 -2.37
C LEU A 164 -2.30 31.98 -2.26
N ARG A 165 -1.33 32.50 -3.02
CA ARG A 165 -0.98 33.93 -3.02
C ARG A 165 -2.18 34.79 -3.42
N LEU A 166 -2.95 34.33 -4.39
CA LEU A 166 -4.11 35.05 -4.88
C LEU A 166 -5.27 35.00 -3.87
N CYS A 167 -5.60 33.81 -3.34
CA CYS A 167 -6.64 33.66 -2.35
C CYS A 167 -6.34 34.44 -1.06
N LEU A 168 -5.07 34.52 -0.64
CA LEU A 168 -4.66 35.37 0.49
C LEU A 168 -4.84 36.86 0.20
N LYS A 169 -4.52 37.31 -1.02
CA LYS A 169 -4.70 38.70 -1.44
C LYS A 169 -6.18 39.12 -1.42
N GLU A 170 -7.05 38.25 -1.93
CA GLU A 170 -8.50 38.48 -1.99
C GLU A 170 -9.24 38.05 -0.70
N LYS A 171 -8.50 37.68 0.37
CA LYS A 171 -9.04 37.25 1.69
C LYS A 171 -10.00 36.06 1.65
N ARG A 172 -9.81 35.13 0.70
CA ARG A 172 -10.60 33.90 0.54
C ARG A 172 -10.07 32.81 1.48
N MET A 173 -10.37 32.93 2.76
CA MET A 173 -9.77 32.09 3.81
C MET A 173 -10.11 30.60 3.68
N ARG A 174 -11.38 30.27 3.36
CA ARG A 174 -11.82 28.87 3.18
C ARG A 174 -11.07 28.17 2.03
N ALA A 175 -10.88 28.88 0.92
CA ALA A 175 -10.11 28.38 -0.21
C ALA A 175 -8.64 28.18 0.15
N CYS A 176 -8.04 29.10 0.91
CA CYS A 176 -6.66 28.94 1.41
C CYS A 176 -6.48 27.69 2.28
N ILE A 177 -7.42 27.39 3.18
CA ILE A 177 -7.39 26.19 4.04
C ILE A 177 -7.36 24.93 3.17
N HIS A 178 -8.25 24.84 2.18
CA HIS A 178 -8.26 23.73 1.24
C HIS A 178 -6.96 23.59 0.44
N ILE A 179 -6.37 24.71 -0.01
CA ILE A 179 -5.10 24.68 -0.74
C ILE A 179 -3.96 24.20 0.17
N TYR A 180 -3.88 24.67 1.42
CA TYR A 180 -2.88 24.19 2.38
C TYR A 180 -3.04 22.69 2.68
N SER A 181 -4.27 22.23 2.85
CA SER A 181 -4.61 20.81 3.00
C SER A 181 -4.10 19.96 1.83
N MET A 182 -4.34 20.42 0.59
CA MET A 182 -3.85 19.74 -0.62
C MET A 182 -2.31 19.76 -0.75
N MET A 183 -1.65 20.76 -0.18
CA MET A 183 -0.19 20.85 -0.14
C MET A 183 0.43 20.02 1.00
N SER A 184 -0.37 19.27 1.77
CA SER A 184 0.04 18.54 2.98
C SER A 184 0.60 19.44 4.09
N MET A 185 0.28 20.74 4.05
CA MET A 185 0.65 21.74 5.04
C MET A 185 -0.48 21.89 6.07
N HIS A 186 -0.69 20.83 6.85
CA HIS A 186 -1.84 20.75 7.76
C HIS A 186 -1.72 21.71 8.96
N GLU A 187 -0.50 22.04 9.41
CA GLU A 187 -0.28 22.98 10.51
C GLU A 187 -0.76 24.39 10.14
N GLU A 188 -0.40 24.87 8.96
CA GLU A 188 -0.82 26.15 8.43
C GLU A 188 -2.31 26.15 8.08
N ALA A 189 -2.84 25.03 7.56
CA ALA A 189 -4.26 24.87 7.29
C ALA A 189 -5.10 25.03 8.56
N VAL A 190 -4.72 24.33 9.65
CA VAL A 190 -5.39 24.40 10.95
C VAL A 190 -5.24 25.78 11.58
N ALA A 191 -4.04 26.37 11.54
CA ALA A 191 -3.81 27.73 12.07
C ALA A 191 -4.69 28.79 11.37
N LEU A 192 -4.89 28.65 10.05
CA LEU A 192 -5.77 29.52 9.29
C LEU A 192 -7.26 29.22 9.55
N ALA A 193 -7.61 27.94 9.68
CA ALA A 193 -8.97 27.50 10.01
C ALA A 193 -9.43 28.05 11.36
N LEU A 194 -8.55 28.05 12.38
CA LEU A 194 -8.84 28.59 13.70
C LEU A 194 -9.23 30.08 13.68
N GLN A 195 -8.78 30.86 12.69
CA GLN A 195 -9.18 32.26 12.53
C GLN A 195 -10.59 32.42 11.95
N VAL A 196 -11.09 31.41 11.24
CA VAL A 196 -12.40 31.41 10.58
C VAL A 196 -13.44 30.73 11.45
N ASP A 197 -13.19 29.47 11.81
CA ASP A 197 -14.10 28.60 12.53
C ASP A 197 -13.35 27.43 13.19
N SER A 198 -13.60 27.21 14.49
CA SER A 198 -13.03 26.09 15.25
C SER A 198 -13.51 24.73 14.74
N GLU A 199 -14.76 24.62 14.25
CA GLU A 199 -15.30 23.36 13.73
C GLU A 199 -14.58 22.94 12.44
N LEU A 200 -14.26 23.91 11.59
CA LEU A 200 -13.49 23.66 10.37
C LEU A 200 -12.05 23.22 10.68
N ALA A 201 -11.47 23.75 11.75
CA ALA A 201 -10.13 23.36 12.21
C ALA A 201 -10.09 21.91 12.73
N MET A 202 -11.13 21.48 13.45
CA MET A 202 -11.28 20.09 13.90
C MET A 202 -11.43 19.13 12.70
N ALA A 203 -12.31 19.47 11.75
CA ALA A 203 -12.51 18.67 10.55
C ALA A 203 -11.25 18.58 9.67
N GLU A 204 -10.36 19.57 9.71
CA GLU A 204 -9.08 19.53 9.00
C GLU A 204 -8.04 18.67 9.75
N ALA A 205 -8.02 18.73 11.09
CA ALA A 205 -7.15 17.91 11.92
C ALA A 205 -7.50 16.41 11.82
N ASP A 206 -8.78 16.06 11.68
CA ASP A 206 -9.23 14.67 11.54
C ASP A 206 -8.91 14.03 10.19
N LYS A 207 -8.65 14.82 9.14
CA LYS A 207 -8.22 14.27 7.84
C LYS A 207 -6.85 13.62 7.90
N VAL A 208 -6.03 13.95 8.90
CA VAL A 208 -4.69 13.40 9.08
C VAL A 208 -4.80 12.09 9.85
N GLU A 209 -5.09 10.99 9.15
CA GLU A 209 -5.22 9.66 9.75
C GLU A 209 -3.87 8.92 9.83
N ASP A 210 -2.96 9.17 8.89
CA ASP A 210 -1.71 8.39 8.73
C ASP A 210 -0.64 8.72 9.79
N ASP A 211 -0.65 9.94 10.34
CA ASP A 211 0.36 10.42 11.29
C ASP A 211 -0.30 10.82 12.62
N GLN A 212 -0.26 9.90 13.59
CA GLN A 212 -0.83 10.13 14.93
C GLN A 212 -0.13 11.25 15.69
N ASP A 213 1.18 11.46 15.50
CA ASP A 213 1.93 12.49 16.21
C ASP A 213 1.58 13.88 15.67
N LEU A 214 1.51 14.01 14.34
CA LEU A 214 1.04 15.24 13.70
C LEU A 214 -0.43 15.51 14.06
N ARG A 215 -1.29 14.50 14.00
CA ARG A 215 -2.70 14.62 14.41
C ARG A 215 -2.80 15.12 15.86
N LYS A 216 -2.04 14.52 16.79
CA LYS A 216 -1.96 14.97 18.19
C LYS A 216 -1.52 16.44 18.29
N LYS A 217 -0.48 16.84 17.55
CA LYS A 217 0.01 18.23 17.52
C LYS A 217 -1.04 19.23 17.03
N LEU A 218 -1.77 18.89 15.95
CA LEU A 218 -2.84 19.72 15.40
C LEU A 218 -3.99 19.86 16.39
N TRP A 219 -4.42 18.75 17.00
CA TRP A 219 -5.47 18.75 18.02
C TRP A 219 -5.07 19.55 19.27
N LEU A 220 -3.79 19.51 19.69
CA LEU A 220 -3.28 20.39 20.75
C LEU A 220 -3.30 21.86 20.36
N MET A 221 -3.00 22.18 19.10
CA MET A 221 -3.09 23.55 18.59
C MET A 221 -4.52 24.08 18.63
N VAL A 222 -5.49 23.25 18.23
CA VAL A 222 -6.92 23.57 18.33
C VAL A 222 -7.33 23.70 19.80
N ALA A 223 -6.95 22.77 20.66
CA ALA A 223 -7.26 22.79 22.10
C ALA A 223 -6.75 24.08 22.76
N LYS A 224 -5.48 24.44 22.50
CA LYS A 224 -4.86 25.67 22.98
C LYS A 224 -5.69 26.88 22.57
N HIS A 225 -6.11 26.95 21.31
CA HIS A 225 -6.90 28.06 20.81
C HIS A 225 -8.29 28.13 21.42
N VAL A 226 -8.98 26.98 21.59
CA VAL A 226 -10.30 26.91 22.22
C VAL A 226 -10.25 27.35 23.69
N VAL A 227 -9.16 27.04 24.40
CA VAL A 227 -8.94 27.46 25.79
C VAL A 227 -8.56 28.94 25.90
N GLU A 228 -7.72 29.44 24.99
CA GLU A 228 -7.23 30.84 24.96
C GLU A 228 -8.25 31.83 24.40
N GLN A 229 -9.23 31.41 23.58
CA GLN A 229 -10.31 32.29 23.13
C GLN A 229 -11.21 32.67 24.32
N GLU A 230 -10.86 33.74 25.05
CA GLU A 230 -11.54 34.30 26.23
C GLU A 230 -12.93 34.92 25.95
N LYS A 231 -13.81 34.22 25.21
CA LYS A 231 -15.18 34.70 24.94
C LYS A 231 -16.21 34.21 25.99
N GLY A 232 -15.81 33.35 26.93
CA GLY A 232 -16.68 32.75 27.96
C GLY A 232 -16.21 32.99 29.39
N THR A 233 -17.06 32.64 30.36
CA THR A 233 -16.62 32.52 31.76
C THR A 233 -15.65 31.34 31.89
N LYS A 234 -14.68 31.42 32.82
CA LYS A 234 -13.64 30.38 33.01
C LYS A 234 -14.20 28.95 33.07
N ARG A 235 -15.35 28.78 33.74
CA ARG A 235 -16.04 27.49 33.91
C ARG A 235 -16.61 26.95 32.59
N GLU A 236 -17.06 27.83 31.69
CA GLU A 236 -17.56 27.43 30.37
C GLU A 236 -16.43 26.99 29.45
N ASN A 237 -15.27 27.66 29.53
CA ASN A 237 -14.08 27.27 28.77
C ASN A 237 -13.57 25.88 29.21
N ILE A 238 -13.60 25.59 30.52
CA ILE A 238 -13.25 24.26 31.05
C ILE A 238 -14.23 23.20 30.56
N ARG A 239 -15.54 23.46 30.62
CA ARG A 239 -16.55 22.52 30.11
C ARG A 239 -16.42 22.25 28.62
N ARG A 240 -16.13 23.29 27.82
CA ARG A 240 -15.88 23.17 26.39
C ARG A 240 -14.62 22.37 26.10
N ALA A 241 -13.54 22.60 26.83
CA ALA A 241 -12.32 21.81 26.70
C ALA A 241 -12.53 20.33 27.09
N LEU A 242 -13.36 20.06 28.11
CA LEU A 242 -13.73 18.70 28.50
C LEU A 242 -14.65 18.03 27.46
N ALA A 243 -15.56 18.77 26.84
CA ALA A 243 -16.35 18.26 25.72
C ALA A 243 -15.47 17.95 24.51
N PHE A 244 -14.53 18.85 24.20
CA PHE A 244 -13.53 18.68 23.15
C PHE A 244 -12.64 17.45 23.38
N LEU A 245 -12.19 17.19 24.61
CA LEU A 245 -11.46 15.95 24.93
C LEU A 245 -12.28 14.69 24.66
N LYS A 246 -13.60 14.73 24.93
CA LYS A 246 -14.47 13.58 24.62
C LYS A 246 -14.62 13.35 23.12
N GLU A 247 -14.55 14.40 22.31
CA GLU A 247 -14.59 14.30 20.84
C GLU A 247 -13.28 13.76 20.24
N THR A 248 -12.16 13.85 20.96
CA THR A 248 -10.85 13.37 20.48
C THR A 248 -10.65 11.85 20.55
N ASP A 249 -11.67 11.07 20.95
CA ASP A 249 -11.64 9.60 21.03
C ASP A 249 -10.37 9.00 21.69
N GLY A 250 -9.84 9.67 22.72
CA GLY A 250 -8.66 9.21 23.47
C GLY A 250 -7.31 9.59 22.86
N LEU A 251 -7.27 10.36 21.77
CA LEU A 251 -6.03 10.90 21.20
C LEU A 251 -5.35 11.90 22.15
N LEU A 252 -6.16 12.76 22.79
CA LEU A 252 -5.70 13.70 23.79
C LEU A 252 -6.11 13.24 25.19
N LYS A 253 -5.19 13.39 26.13
CA LYS A 253 -5.44 13.12 27.54
C LYS A 253 -5.61 14.42 28.30
N ILE A 254 -6.21 14.33 29.48
CA ILE A 254 -6.34 15.48 30.38
C ILE A 254 -4.98 16.10 30.74
N GLU A 255 -3.93 15.27 30.87
CA GLU A 255 -2.57 15.72 31.14
C GLU A 255 -2.01 16.66 30.06
N ASP A 256 -2.46 16.52 28.80
CA ASP A 256 -1.97 17.33 27.70
C ASP A 256 -2.61 18.74 27.68
N ILE A 257 -3.84 18.90 28.20
CA ILE A 257 -4.56 20.18 28.18
C ILE A 257 -4.39 21.00 29.46
N LEU A 258 -4.10 20.35 30.60
CA LEU A 258 -3.94 21.00 31.89
C LEU A 258 -2.94 22.18 31.87
N PRO A 259 -1.79 22.11 31.15
CA PRO A 259 -0.84 23.23 31.09
C PRO A 259 -1.38 24.50 30.44
N PHE A 260 -2.45 24.43 29.65
CA PHE A 260 -3.03 25.60 28.99
C PHE A 260 -3.94 26.42 29.92
N PHE A 261 -4.27 25.90 31.10
CA PHE A 261 -5.08 26.62 32.08
C PHE A 261 -4.19 27.40 33.06
N PRO A 262 -4.62 28.60 33.48
CA PRO A 262 -3.87 29.39 34.46
C PRO A 262 -3.83 28.72 35.84
N ASP A 263 -2.76 28.95 36.61
CA ASP A 263 -2.48 28.35 37.93
C ASP A 263 -3.60 28.49 38.99
N PHE A 264 -4.55 29.42 38.78
CA PHE A 264 -5.68 29.67 39.68
C PHE A 264 -6.99 28.99 39.26
N ALA A 265 -6.96 28.06 38.29
CA ALA A 265 -8.10 27.23 37.95
C ALA A 265 -8.45 26.32 39.15
N LEU A 266 -9.72 26.33 39.57
CA LEU A 266 -10.18 25.50 40.69
C LEU A 266 -10.18 24.02 40.25
N ILE A 267 -9.41 23.18 40.95
CA ILE A 267 -9.35 21.72 40.72
C ILE A 267 -10.73 21.07 40.75
N ASP A 268 -11.69 21.66 41.49
CA ASP A 268 -13.07 21.19 41.55
C ASP A 268 -13.76 21.11 40.18
N ASP A 269 -13.42 21.99 39.23
CA ASP A 269 -14.00 21.97 37.89
C ASP A 269 -13.47 20.80 37.03
N PHE A 270 -12.34 20.20 37.38
CA PHE A 270 -11.71 19.07 36.67
C PHE A 270 -11.90 17.73 37.39
N LYS A 271 -12.43 17.73 38.62
CA LYS A 271 -12.50 16.56 39.49
C LYS A 271 -13.10 15.33 38.80
N GLU A 272 -14.25 15.47 38.15
CA GLU A 272 -14.93 14.34 37.48
C GLU A 272 -14.10 13.79 36.31
N ALA A 273 -13.50 14.66 35.52
CA ALA A 273 -12.70 14.25 34.36
C ALA A 273 -11.37 13.59 34.78
N ILE A 274 -10.75 14.07 35.87
CA ILE A 274 -9.56 13.46 36.46
C ILE A 274 -9.91 12.09 37.06
N CYS A 275 -11.02 11.98 37.80
CA CYS A 275 -11.47 10.71 38.35
C CYS A 275 -11.73 9.68 37.26
N SER A 276 -12.44 10.04 36.18
CA SER A 276 -12.66 9.17 35.02
C SER A 276 -11.34 8.71 34.39
N SER A 277 -10.40 9.64 34.16
CA SER A 277 -9.10 9.30 33.57
C SER A 277 -8.29 8.35 34.46
N LEU A 278 -8.31 8.54 35.78
CA LEU A 278 -7.65 7.66 36.74
C LEU A 278 -8.29 6.28 36.81
N GLU A 279 -9.62 6.20 36.72
CA GLU A 279 -10.33 4.92 36.65
C GLU A 279 -9.93 4.13 35.39
N ASP A 280 -9.81 4.81 34.25
CA ASP A 280 -9.41 4.16 33.00
C ASP A 280 -7.95 3.70 33.02
N TYR A 281 -7.04 4.48 33.61
CA TYR A 281 -5.66 4.02 33.86
C TYR A 281 -5.62 2.80 34.78
N ASN A 282 -6.40 2.77 35.85
CA ASN A 282 -6.47 1.60 36.72
C ASN A 282 -6.99 0.37 35.97
N LYS A 283 -8.03 0.50 35.12
CA LYS A 283 -8.51 -0.61 34.28
C LYS A 283 -7.43 -1.12 33.33
N GLN A 284 -6.70 -0.21 32.66
CA GLN A 284 -5.60 -0.59 31.77
C GLN A 284 -4.47 -1.30 32.51
N ILE A 285 -4.13 -0.84 33.72
CA ILE A 285 -3.12 -1.49 34.56
C ILE A 285 -3.56 -2.90 34.96
N GLU A 286 -4.82 -3.09 35.35
CA GLU A 286 -5.35 -4.42 35.69
C GLU A 286 -5.41 -5.35 34.48
N GLN A 287 -5.78 -4.83 33.30
CA GLN A 287 -5.72 -5.60 32.05
C GLN A 287 -4.28 -6.04 31.73
N LEU A 288 -3.31 -5.12 31.80
CA LEU A 288 -1.91 -5.44 31.53
C LEU A 288 -1.35 -6.46 32.53
N LYS A 289 -1.75 -6.37 33.81
CA LYS A 289 -1.39 -7.37 34.82
C LYS A 289 -1.99 -8.74 34.50
N GLN A 290 -3.24 -8.78 34.05
CA GLN A 290 -3.90 -10.03 33.62
C GLN A 290 -3.15 -10.65 32.43
N GLU A 291 -2.85 -9.85 31.40
CA GLU A 291 -2.08 -10.30 30.23
C GLU A 291 -0.68 -10.80 30.59
N MET A 292 0.01 -10.11 31.52
CA MET A 292 1.30 -10.55 32.05
C MET A 292 1.20 -11.89 32.80
N ASN A 293 0.16 -12.07 33.62
CA ASN A 293 -0.08 -13.32 34.35
C ASN A 293 -0.39 -14.47 33.38
N ASP A 294 -1.22 -14.23 32.36
CA ASP A 294 -1.58 -15.23 31.35
C ASP A 294 -0.36 -15.64 30.52
N ALA A 295 0.47 -14.68 30.12
CA ALA A 295 1.74 -14.94 29.43
C ALA A 295 2.72 -15.72 30.32
N THR A 296 2.79 -15.39 31.62
CA THR A 296 3.64 -16.11 32.59
C THR A 296 3.17 -17.55 32.76
N HIS A 297 1.87 -17.76 32.94
CA HIS A 297 1.26 -19.09 33.05
C HIS A 297 1.46 -19.89 31.76
N GLY A 298 1.33 -19.26 30.58
CA GLY A 298 1.65 -19.89 29.30
C GLY A 298 3.11 -20.33 29.21
N ALA A 299 4.04 -19.47 29.62
CA ALA A 299 5.47 -19.80 29.66
C ALA A 299 5.78 -20.94 30.65
N ASP A 300 5.13 -20.98 31.82
CA ASP A 300 5.30 -22.05 32.80
C ASP A 300 4.76 -23.38 32.29
N ASN A 301 3.62 -23.39 31.60
CA ASN A 301 3.11 -24.58 30.94
C ASN A 301 4.09 -25.11 29.89
N ILE A 302 4.66 -24.22 29.06
CA ILE A 302 5.68 -24.61 28.07
C ILE A 302 6.91 -25.20 28.76
N ARG A 303 7.40 -24.60 29.85
CA ARG A 303 8.53 -25.15 30.62
C ARG A 303 8.21 -26.52 31.20
N ASN A 304 7.00 -26.71 31.71
CA ASN A 304 6.54 -28.00 32.22
C ASN A 304 6.47 -29.06 31.12
N ASP A 305 5.96 -28.70 29.94
CA ASP A 305 5.91 -29.59 28.77
C ASP A 305 7.31 -29.95 28.27
N ILE A 306 8.25 -28.99 28.23
CA ILE A 306 9.65 -29.24 27.88
C ILE A 306 10.29 -30.22 28.88
N ASN A 307 10.06 -30.02 30.18
CA ASN A 307 10.57 -30.93 31.22
C ASN A 307 9.96 -32.33 31.09
N ALA A 308 8.66 -32.43 30.81
CA ALA A 308 7.99 -33.70 30.57
C ALA A 308 8.50 -34.39 29.30
N LEU A 309 8.78 -33.64 28.23
CA LEU A 309 9.39 -34.15 27.00
C LEU A 309 10.81 -34.67 27.25
N ALA A 310 11.62 -33.95 28.03
CA ALA A 310 12.97 -34.37 28.37
C ALA A 310 13.02 -35.66 29.20
N GLN A 311 11.93 -35.99 29.92
CA GLN A 311 11.80 -37.21 30.71
C GLN A 311 11.18 -38.38 29.94
N ARG A 312 10.82 -38.22 28.67
CA ARG A 312 10.33 -39.34 27.85
C ARG A 312 11.47 -40.31 27.57
N TYR A 313 11.26 -41.56 27.93
CA TYR A 313 12.15 -42.67 27.59
C TYR A 313 11.39 -43.69 26.75
N ALA A 314 12.08 -44.30 25.80
CA ALA A 314 11.60 -45.47 25.08
C ALA A 314 12.32 -46.71 25.61
N VAL A 315 11.57 -47.74 25.97
CA VAL A 315 12.15 -49.04 26.37
C VAL A 315 12.27 -49.89 25.11
N ILE A 316 13.48 -50.34 24.81
CA ILE A 316 13.79 -51.17 23.63
C ILE A 316 14.21 -52.55 24.14
N ASP A 317 13.62 -53.60 23.57
CA ASP A 317 14.02 -54.97 23.89
C ASP A 317 15.40 -55.30 23.26
N ARG A 318 16.15 -56.20 23.88
CA ARG A 318 17.48 -56.62 23.40
C ARG A 318 17.42 -57.30 22.03
N ASP A 319 16.27 -57.89 21.71
CA ASP A 319 16.01 -58.60 20.47
C ASP A 319 15.27 -57.74 19.43
N GLU A 320 15.06 -56.45 19.67
CA GLU A 320 14.39 -55.54 18.73
C GLU A 320 15.10 -55.50 17.37
N GLU A 321 14.33 -55.70 16.30
CA GLU A 321 14.83 -55.80 14.93
C GLU A 321 14.57 -54.52 14.13
N CYS A 322 15.51 -54.17 13.25
CA CYS A 322 15.31 -53.07 12.32
C CYS A 322 14.17 -53.39 11.34
N GLY A 323 13.21 -52.47 11.20
CA GLY A 323 12.05 -52.63 10.31
C GLY A 323 12.41 -52.96 8.85
N VAL A 324 13.53 -52.43 8.34
CA VAL A 324 13.98 -52.59 6.95
C VAL A 324 14.84 -53.84 6.75
N CYS A 325 15.89 -54.03 7.55
CA CYS A 325 16.87 -55.11 7.32
C CYS A 325 16.69 -56.34 8.21
N LYS A 326 15.73 -56.32 9.15
CA LYS A 326 15.40 -57.41 10.10
C LYS A 326 16.58 -57.90 10.96
N ARG A 327 17.67 -57.13 11.03
CA ARG A 327 18.79 -57.38 11.96
C ARG A 327 18.54 -56.64 13.27
N LYS A 328 19.02 -57.21 14.38
CA LYS A 328 18.91 -56.60 15.70
C LYS A 328 19.54 -55.20 15.74
N ILE A 329 18.88 -54.25 16.38
CA ILE A 329 19.27 -52.83 16.36
C ILE A 329 20.54 -52.59 17.18
N LEU A 330 20.67 -53.31 18.30
CA LEU A 330 21.79 -53.17 19.24
C LEU A 330 23.03 -53.98 18.85
N ILE A 331 22.97 -54.79 17.78
CA ILE A 331 24.14 -55.56 17.31
C ILE A 331 24.98 -54.69 16.37
N VAL A 332 26.24 -54.46 16.77
CA VAL A 332 27.26 -53.82 15.96
C VAL A 332 27.69 -54.77 14.84
N ASP A 333 27.30 -54.48 13.60
CA ASP A 333 27.86 -55.16 12.44
C ASP A 333 29.34 -54.78 12.25
N GLY A 334 30.19 -55.76 11.94
CA GLY A 334 31.66 -55.65 11.93
C GLY A 334 32.28 -54.65 10.93
N ASN A 335 31.47 -53.85 10.25
CA ASN A 335 31.88 -52.86 9.26
C ASN A 335 32.03 -51.44 9.81
N TYR A 336 31.77 -51.20 11.10
CA TYR A 336 32.14 -49.95 11.79
C TYR A 336 33.49 -50.10 12.51
N ARG A 337 34.54 -50.46 11.76
CA ARG A 337 35.92 -50.33 12.23
C ARG A 337 36.46 -48.99 11.73
N ILE A 338 36.27 -47.93 12.51
CA ILE A 338 37.23 -46.82 12.73
C ILE A 338 36.62 -45.96 13.86
N SER A 339 37.05 -46.24 15.09
CA SER A 339 37.32 -45.25 16.16
C SER A 339 37.68 -46.03 17.42
N ARG A 340 38.98 -46.03 17.73
CA ARG A 340 39.56 -46.70 18.91
C ARG A 340 39.15 -45.97 20.18
N GLY A 341 38.45 -46.67 21.06
CA GLY A 341 38.27 -46.33 22.45
C GLY A 341 37.94 -47.61 23.22
N TYR A 342 38.75 -47.95 24.22
CA TYR A 342 38.58 -49.14 25.04
C TYR A 342 37.37 -48.95 25.99
N SER A 343 36.19 -49.27 25.48
CA SER A 343 35.03 -49.69 26.26
C SER A 343 34.53 -50.99 25.64
N SER A 344 34.22 -51.99 26.46
CA SER A 344 33.72 -53.32 26.04
C SER A 344 32.34 -53.29 25.36
N ALA A 345 31.79 -52.09 25.16
CA ALA A 345 30.83 -51.74 24.13
C ALA A 345 31.50 -50.70 23.21
N GLY A 346 31.77 -51.07 21.94
CA GLY A 346 32.19 -50.11 20.92
C GLY A 346 31.12 -49.05 20.67
N PRO A 347 31.40 -48.00 19.88
CA PRO A 347 30.42 -46.96 19.58
C PRO A 347 29.18 -47.61 18.95
N MET A 348 28.04 -47.50 19.64
CA MET A 348 26.74 -47.97 19.13
C MET A 348 26.45 -47.24 17.83
N ALA A 349 26.11 -47.98 16.78
CA ALA A 349 25.66 -47.36 15.53
C ALA A 349 24.38 -46.55 15.81
N PRO A 350 24.25 -45.33 15.26
CA PRO A 350 23.06 -44.53 15.48
C PRO A 350 21.82 -45.25 14.95
N PHE A 351 20.74 -45.20 15.72
CA PHE A 351 19.45 -45.80 15.41
C PHE A 351 18.34 -44.83 15.79
N TYR A 352 17.19 -44.96 15.14
CA TYR A 352 16.00 -44.16 15.40
C TYR A 352 14.90 -45.07 15.95
N VAL A 353 14.16 -44.55 16.91
CA VAL A 353 12.96 -45.19 17.47
C VAL A 353 11.83 -44.20 17.39
N PHE A 354 10.75 -44.60 16.72
CA PHE A 354 9.57 -43.78 16.57
C PHE A 354 8.58 -44.03 17.73
N PRO A 355 7.72 -43.06 18.07
CA PRO A 355 6.69 -43.23 19.11
C PRO A 355 5.71 -44.39 18.85
N CYS A 356 5.57 -44.85 17.61
CA CYS A 356 4.78 -46.02 17.25
C CYS A 356 5.45 -47.37 17.59
N GLY A 357 6.67 -47.35 18.13
CA GLY A 357 7.44 -48.53 18.51
C GLY A 357 8.39 -49.05 17.43
N HIS A 358 8.25 -48.61 16.17
CA HIS A 358 9.15 -49.01 15.10
C HIS A 358 10.55 -48.44 15.29
N ALA A 359 11.55 -49.29 15.06
CA ALA A 359 12.94 -48.93 15.25
C ALA A 359 13.80 -49.32 14.02
N PHE A 360 14.78 -48.48 13.71
CA PHE A 360 15.56 -48.58 12.48
C PHE A 360 17.03 -48.18 12.70
N HIS A 361 17.97 -48.86 12.04
CA HIS A 361 19.33 -48.33 11.93
C HIS A 361 19.31 -47.03 11.12
N ALA A 362 20.11 -46.03 11.49
CA ALA A 362 20.17 -44.76 10.79
C ALA A 362 20.37 -44.90 9.28
N ARG A 363 21.30 -45.78 8.86
CA ARG A 363 21.58 -46.04 7.44
C ARG A 363 20.41 -46.69 6.72
N CYS A 364 19.70 -47.60 7.39
CA CYS A 364 18.53 -48.27 6.81
C CYS A 364 17.36 -47.30 6.66
N LEU A 365 17.18 -46.41 7.64
CA LEU A 365 16.14 -45.39 7.60
C LEU A 365 16.41 -44.38 6.48
N ILE A 366 17.63 -43.83 6.39
CA ILE A 366 18.03 -42.91 5.31
C ILE A 366 17.75 -43.55 3.95
N ALA A 367 18.26 -44.77 3.73
CA ALA A 367 18.09 -45.46 2.44
C ALA A 367 16.62 -45.69 2.08
N HIS A 368 15.79 -46.01 3.08
CA HIS A 368 14.35 -46.21 2.87
C HIS A 368 13.64 -44.90 2.53
N VAL A 369 13.86 -43.84 3.31
CA VAL A 369 13.25 -42.53 3.09
C VAL A 369 13.67 -41.96 1.73
N THR A 370 14.96 -42.03 1.37
CA THR A 370 15.43 -41.55 0.05
C THR A 370 14.81 -42.29 -1.14
N ARG A 371 14.29 -43.52 -0.95
CA ARG A 371 13.62 -44.29 -2.01
C ARG A 371 12.14 -43.94 -2.15
N CYS A 372 11.50 -43.55 -1.05
CA CYS A 372 10.05 -43.35 -0.98
C CYS A 372 9.65 -41.86 -1.08
N THR A 373 10.61 -40.95 -1.03
CA THR A 373 10.39 -39.51 -1.06
C THR A 373 10.70 -38.92 -2.46
N SER A 374 10.22 -37.70 -2.73
CA SER A 374 10.50 -36.97 -3.98
C SER A 374 12.00 -36.78 -4.28
N GLU A 375 12.37 -36.73 -5.56
CA GLU A 375 13.77 -36.59 -6.02
C GLU A 375 14.48 -35.39 -5.36
N ASN A 376 13.82 -34.23 -5.27
CA ASN A 376 14.37 -33.02 -4.66
C ASN A 376 14.70 -33.20 -3.17
N GLN A 377 13.85 -33.89 -2.42
CA GLN A 377 14.07 -34.14 -0.99
C GLN A 377 15.10 -35.25 -0.77
N ALA A 378 15.15 -36.26 -1.64
CA ALA A 378 16.19 -37.29 -1.62
C ALA A 378 17.59 -36.69 -1.89
N GLU A 379 17.71 -35.80 -2.88
CA GLU A 379 18.97 -35.08 -3.16
C GLU A 379 19.41 -34.22 -1.96
N TYR A 380 18.48 -33.52 -1.33
CA TYR A 380 18.73 -32.72 -0.14
C TYR A 380 19.25 -33.58 1.04
N ILE A 381 18.59 -34.71 1.33
CA ILE A 381 19.00 -35.64 2.40
C ILE A 381 20.41 -36.21 2.13
N LEU A 382 20.69 -36.59 0.88
CA LEU A 382 22.00 -37.12 0.49
C LEU A 382 23.10 -36.06 0.57
N ASP A 383 22.80 -34.80 0.22
CA ASP A 383 23.75 -33.70 0.36
C ASP A 383 24.05 -33.41 1.83
N LEU A 384 23.04 -33.38 2.71
CA LEU A 384 23.24 -33.26 4.16
C LEU A 384 24.10 -34.39 4.72
N GLN A 385 23.86 -35.64 4.29
CA GLN A 385 24.68 -36.80 4.69
C GLN A 385 26.14 -36.66 4.23
N LYS A 386 26.34 -36.16 3.01
CA LYS A 386 27.68 -35.91 2.43
C LYS A 386 28.42 -34.83 3.21
N GLN A 387 27.76 -33.71 3.51
CA GLN A 387 28.33 -32.61 4.29
C GLN A 387 28.74 -33.08 5.70
N LEU A 388 27.92 -33.89 6.37
CA LEU A 388 28.25 -34.48 7.68
C LEU A 388 29.44 -35.44 7.63
N THR A 389 29.55 -36.22 6.56
CA THR A 389 30.69 -37.13 6.36
C THR A 389 31.99 -36.35 6.12
N LEU A 390 31.93 -35.26 5.35
CA LEU A 390 33.07 -34.37 5.09
C LEU A 390 33.53 -33.61 6.34
N LEU A 391 32.61 -33.20 7.21
CA LEU A 391 32.90 -32.54 8.49
C LEU A 391 33.42 -33.52 9.56
N GLY A 392 33.04 -34.81 9.48
CA GLY A 392 33.46 -35.86 10.39
C GLY A 392 34.93 -36.30 10.25
N ASP A 393 35.59 -35.94 9.14
CA ASP A 393 36.96 -36.36 8.79
C ASP A 393 38.04 -35.28 9.10
N GLY A 394 37.64 -34.16 9.72
CA GLY A 394 38.57 -33.15 10.22
C GLY A 394 39.28 -33.62 11.50
N PRO A 395 40.58 -33.33 11.70
CA PRO A 395 41.28 -33.74 12.91
C PRO A 395 40.62 -33.06 14.12
N ARG A 396 40.08 -33.87 15.03
CA ARG A 396 39.67 -33.42 16.37
C ARG A 396 40.88 -32.74 16.99
N LYS A 397 40.84 -31.41 17.10
CA LYS A 397 41.81 -30.65 17.88
C LYS A 397 41.66 -31.12 19.32
N ASP A 398 42.68 -31.82 19.83
CA ASP A 398 42.77 -32.24 21.22
C ASP A 398 42.55 -31.03 22.13
N LEU A 399 41.38 -30.96 22.77
CA LEU A 399 41.10 -29.98 23.81
C LEU A 399 41.51 -30.61 25.15
N ASN A 400 42.68 -30.15 25.60
CA ASN A 400 43.13 -30.25 26.98
C ASN A 400 42.04 -29.75 27.93
N GLY A 401 41.86 -30.48 29.03
CA GLY A 401 40.90 -30.15 30.08
C GLY A 401 41.10 -28.75 30.67
N GLY A 402 40.02 -27.98 30.66
CA GLY A 402 39.86 -26.76 31.43
C GLY A 402 38.38 -26.61 31.72
N MET A 403 38.01 -26.76 32.99
CA MET A 403 36.66 -26.49 33.47
C MET A 403 36.39 -24.99 33.30
N ALA A 404 35.58 -24.65 32.31
CA ALA A 404 34.95 -23.36 32.17
C ALA A 404 33.49 -23.62 31.82
N GLU A 405 32.60 -23.13 32.70
CA GLU A 405 31.15 -23.12 32.49
C GLU A 405 30.84 -22.24 31.27
N GLU A 406 30.57 -22.86 30.12
CA GLU A 406 30.03 -22.17 28.95
C GLU A 406 28.51 -22.41 28.84
N PRO A 407 27.75 -21.41 28.34
CA PRO A 407 26.28 -21.43 28.35
C PRO A 407 25.72 -22.44 27.35
N ILE A 408 24.48 -22.87 27.63
CA ILE A 408 23.79 -24.09 27.13
C ILE A 408 23.39 -24.02 25.63
N THR A 409 23.91 -23.09 24.81
CA THR A 409 23.37 -22.82 23.46
C THR A 409 24.40 -22.54 22.35
N SER A 410 25.59 -23.14 22.39
CA SER A 410 26.52 -23.13 21.25
C SER A 410 26.46 -24.45 20.45
N MET A 411 25.38 -24.65 19.68
CA MET A 411 25.28 -25.76 18.71
C MET A 411 26.42 -25.67 17.69
N THR A 412 27.27 -26.69 17.62
CA THR A 412 28.34 -26.74 16.59
C THR A 412 27.71 -26.83 15.19
N PRO A 413 28.40 -26.37 14.13
CA PRO A 413 27.86 -26.49 12.76
C PRO A 413 27.53 -27.94 12.38
N ALA A 414 28.26 -28.92 12.93
CA ALA A 414 27.96 -30.34 12.74
C ALA A 414 26.65 -30.76 13.43
N ASP A 415 26.34 -30.20 14.60
CA ASP A 415 25.09 -30.53 15.32
C ASP A 415 23.87 -29.91 14.65
N LYS A 416 24.01 -28.71 14.07
CA LYS A 416 22.96 -28.09 13.24
C LYS A 416 22.62 -28.93 12.01
N LEU A 417 23.65 -29.42 11.31
CA LEU A 417 23.47 -30.29 10.14
C LEU A 417 22.87 -31.66 10.53
N ARG A 418 23.24 -32.21 11.68
CA ARG A 418 22.60 -33.43 12.22
C ARG A 418 21.13 -33.20 12.53
N SER A 419 20.78 -32.10 13.19
CA SER A 419 19.38 -31.75 13.47
C SER A 419 18.57 -31.62 12.18
N GLN A 420 19.11 -30.96 11.15
CA GLN A 420 18.43 -30.85 9.85
C GLN A 420 18.24 -32.19 9.15
N LEU A 421 19.22 -33.10 9.28
CA LEU A 421 19.13 -34.46 8.78
C LEU A 421 18.06 -35.26 9.55
N ASP A 422 18.05 -35.16 10.88
CA ASP A 422 17.07 -35.79 11.76
C ASP A 422 15.64 -35.31 11.45
N ASP A 423 15.45 -33.99 11.29
CA ASP A 423 14.15 -33.40 10.94
C ASP A 423 13.65 -33.89 9.56
N ALA A 424 14.56 -34.08 8.60
CA ALA A 424 14.20 -34.52 7.25
C ALA A 424 13.82 -36.00 7.18
N ILE A 425 14.45 -36.86 8.00
CA ILE A 425 14.29 -38.32 7.93
C ILE A 425 13.37 -38.88 9.01
N ALA A 426 13.29 -38.24 10.18
CA ALA A 426 12.55 -38.73 11.34
C ALA A 426 11.30 -37.91 11.67
N SER A 427 10.82 -37.07 10.73
CA SER A 427 9.56 -36.33 10.85
C SER A 427 8.35 -37.25 11.00
N GLU A 428 8.34 -38.39 10.29
CA GLU A 428 7.33 -39.43 10.42
C GLU A 428 7.91 -40.84 10.31
N CYS A 429 7.20 -41.82 10.86
CA CYS A 429 7.61 -43.22 10.73
C CYS A 429 7.30 -43.73 9.31
N PRO A 430 8.28 -44.27 8.56
CA PRO A 430 8.05 -44.74 7.19
C PRO A 430 6.98 -45.84 7.05
N PHE A 431 6.67 -46.58 8.13
CA PHE A 431 5.68 -47.66 8.12
C PHE A 431 4.30 -47.26 8.64
N CYS A 432 4.18 -46.09 9.28
CA CYS A 432 2.91 -45.63 9.86
C CYS A 432 2.48 -44.25 9.36
N GLY A 433 3.34 -43.55 8.64
CA GLY A 433 3.13 -42.22 8.11
C GLY A 433 2.66 -42.20 6.66
N GLU A 434 2.72 -41.02 6.07
CA GLU A 434 2.30 -40.74 4.70
C GLU A 434 3.12 -41.52 3.67
N LEU A 435 4.42 -41.71 3.92
CA LEU A 435 5.29 -42.51 3.03
C LEU A 435 4.73 -43.91 2.74
N MET A 436 4.16 -44.59 3.74
CA MET A 436 3.52 -45.91 3.55
C MET A 436 2.24 -45.81 2.72
N ILE A 437 1.46 -44.74 2.90
CA ILE A 437 0.20 -44.52 2.18
C ILE A 437 0.48 -44.27 0.69
N GLN A 438 1.52 -43.49 0.39
CA GLN A 438 1.93 -43.20 -0.98
C GLN A 438 2.37 -44.47 -1.72
N GLU A 439 3.02 -45.43 -1.04
CA GLU A 439 3.41 -46.72 -1.64
C GLU A 439 2.21 -47.55 -2.12
N ILE A 440 1.02 -47.42 -1.52
CA ILE A 440 -0.19 -48.15 -1.95
C ILE A 440 -0.60 -47.75 -3.38
N SER A 441 -0.29 -46.52 -3.79
CA SER A 441 -0.59 -46.01 -5.13
C SER A 441 0.39 -46.47 -6.22
N LEU A 442 1.52 -47.08 -5.83
CA LEU A 442 2.51 -47.59 -6.77
C LEU A 442 2.07 -48.94 -7.35
N PRO A 443 2.39 -49.21 -8.63
CA PRO A 443 2.10 -50.49 -9.23
C PRO A 443 2.86 -51.60 -8.49
N PHE A 444 2.18 -52.71 -8.21
CA PHE A 444 2.78 -53.87 -7.53
C PHE A 444 4.00 -54.44 -8.26
N ILE A 445 4.11 -54.18 -9.57
CA ILE A 445 5.27 -54.52 -10.39
C ILE A 445 5.84 -53.20 -10.89
N LEU A 446 7.06 -52.88 -10.47
CA LEU A 446 7.76 -51.71 -10.97
C LEU A 446 8.17 -51.93 -12.45
N PRO A 447 8.27 -50.86 -13.27
CA PRO A 447 8.70 -50.98 -14.66
C PRO A 447 10.05 -51.69 -14.85
N GLU A 448 10.92 -51.60 -13.83
CA GLU A 448 12.23 -52.26 -13.77
C GLU A 448 12.11 -53.79 -13.55
N GLU A 449 11.05 -54.23 -12.86
CA GLU A 449 10.76 -55.64 -12.57
C GLU A 449 9.95 -56.32 -13.68
N ALA A 450 9.44 -55.56 -14.65
CA ALA A 450 8.69 -56.09 -15.79
C ALA A 450 9.51 -57.14 -16.58
N GLN A 451 10.83 -56.94 -16.69
CA GLN A 451 11.72 -57.92 -17.33
C GLN A 451 11.82 -59.23 -16.55
N LEU A 452 11.79 -59.15 -15.21
CA LEU A 452 11.80 -60.31 -14.33
C LEU A 452 10.49 -61.08 -14.45
N VAL A 453 9.35 -60.37 -14.49
CA VAL A 453 8.02 -60.95 -14.71
C VAL A 453 7.94 -61.65 -16.07
N SER A 454 8.46 -61.04 -17.14
CA SER A 454 8.55 -61.70 -18.45
C SER A 454 9.43 -62.96 -18.43
N SER A 455 10.44 -63.03 -17.56
CA SER A 455 11.28 -64.23 -17.42
C SER A 455 10.58 -65.39 -16.67
N TRP A 456 9.51 -65.09 -15.92
CA TRP A 456 8.69 -66.07 -15.22
C TRP A 456 7.45 -66.47 -16.03
N GLU A 457 7.28 -65.90 -17.23
CA GLU A 457 6.16 -66.19 -18.13
C GLU A 457 6.29 -67.61 -18.70
N ILE A 458 5.47 -68.53 -18.18
CA ILE A 458 5.43 -69.93 -18.64
C ILE A 458 4.76 -69.94 -20.02
N LYS A 459 5.56 -69.94 -21.10
CA LYS A 459 5.05 -70.11 -22.46
C LYS A 459 4.42 -71.51 -22.61
N PRO A 460 3.16 -71.64 -23.08
CA PRO A 460 2.56 -72.94 -23.33
C PRO A 460 3.25 -73.59 -24.54
N GLN A 461 4.18 -74.51 -24.27
CA GLN A 461 4.74 -75.36 -25.31
C GLN A 461 3.69 -76.37 -25.76
N ASN A 462 3.39 -76.34 -27.07
CA ASN A 462 2.66 -77.37 -27.80
C ASN A 462 3.25 -78.75 -27.51
N LEU A 463 2.61 -79.50 -26.61
CA LEU A 463 2.83 -80.92 -26.37
C LEU A 463 1.54 -81.68 -26.68
N GLY A 464 1.16 -81.67 -27.96
CA GLY A 464 0.45 -82.80 -28.53
C GLY A 464 1.35 -84.03 -28.40
N ASN A 465 0.87 -85.06 -27.71
CA ASN A 465 1.59 -86.26 -27.25
C ASN A 465 2.49 -86.04 -26.03
N GLN A 466 1.94 -86.25 -24.83
CA GLN A 466 2.22 -87.47 -24.07
C GLN A 466 1.36 -87.56 -22.79
N ARG A 467 0.52 -88.60 -22.79
CA ARG A 467 0.06 -89.42 -21.66
C ARG A 467 -0.41 -88.69 -20.39
N SER A 468 -1.73 -88.58 -20.30
CA SER A 468 -2.49 -88.61 -19.06
C SER A 468 -1.96 -89.66 -18.08
N LEU A 469 -1.32 -89.22 -17.01
CA LEU A 469 -1.15 -89.99 -15.78
C LEU A 469 -1.89 -89.23 -14.67
N SER A 470 -3.17 -89.54 -14.57
CA SER A 470 -3.98 -89.34 -13.39
C SER A 470 -3.54 -90.31 -12.30
N LEU A 471 -3.14 -89.81 -11.14
CA LEU A 471 -3.12 -90.56 -9.87
C LEU A 471 -3.66 -89.65 -8.75
N PRO A 472 -4.25 -90.26 -7.71
CA PRO A 472 -5.44 -89.77 -7.02
C PRO A 472 -5.14 -89.19 -5.63
N LEU A 473 -6.05 -88.30 -5.20
CA LEU A 473 -6.38 -87.87 -3.83
C LEU A 473 -5.24 -87.76 -2.80
#